data_AF-A0A8S1Q992-F1
#
_entry.id   AF-A0A8S1Q992-F1
#
_cell.length_a   1.000
_cell.length_b   1.000
_cell.length_c   1.000
_cell.angle_alpha   90.00
_cell.angle_beta   90.00
_cell.angle_gamma   90.00
#
_symmetry.space_group_name_H-M   'P 1'
#
loop_
_entity.id
_entity.type
_entity.pdbx_description
1 polymer ?
#
loop_
_entity_poly.entity_id
_entity_poly.type
_entity_poly.pdbx_seq_one_letter_code
_entity_poly.pdbx_strand_id
1 'polypeptide(L)'
;MTTIEECPVLRPTPQEFENFYDYIEKIDKQYSTNYGMVKIIPPKNFRIRQQDYNKSLDNLIIQGPIEQNVYGKGGNYECLHILKKSMPLKDYRAKQTEIDKQHEKLNSDQLEKLYWKSLAFSPPLYGADIKLSLMDVNNSWNLNQITSLLNFGLKNRIPGVNEPYIYVGSWKTFFAWHKEDLDLCSVNYLHVGKDKFWYSIPEADSHLIEKYARQLYGDHFNKCSEYLRHKTTVINPYLLKEKIPEIRISKMAHHQGEFMFIFAGAYHQGFNCGFNIAEAVNLATLNWLPLLLEAKTCQCLKDNVKIDSMSFAENLKRSNKFKEDERVKNFLEKTKSMQQILRKNIKKIKV
;
A
#
# COMPACT_ATOMS: atom_id res chain seq x y z
N MET A 1 -0.71 -29.16 -3.65
CA MET A 1 -0.31 -27.99 -2.84
C MET A 1 -1.00 -26.78 -3.44
N THR A 2 -1.62 -25.93 -2.63
CA THR A 2 -2.23 -24.68 -3.12
C THR A 2 -1.15 -23.79 -3.72
N THR A 3 -1.30 -23.38 -4.98
CA THR A 3 -0.35 -22.50 -5.68
C THR A 3 -0.91 -21.08 -5.78
N ILE A 4 -0.03 -20.10 -5.63
CA ILE A 4 -0.32 -18.67 -5.80
C ILE A 4 0.62 -18.18 -6.90
N GLU A 5 0.05 -17.56 -7.93
CA GLU A 5 0.81 -17.06 -9.07
C GLU A 5 1.52 -15.74 -8.75
N GLU A 6 2.53 -15.43 -9.55
CA GLU A 6 3.19 -14.13 -9.46
C GLU A 6 2.36 -13.04 -10.14
N CYS A 7 2.42 -11.81 -9.62
CA CYS A 7 1.81 -10.67 -10.33
C CYS A 7 2.63 -10.32 -11.60
N PRO A 8 2.04 -9.58 -12.57
CA PRO A 8 2.77 -9.14 -13.75
C PRO A 8 4.02 -8.32 -13.41
N VAL A 9 5.09 -8.55 -14.17
CA VAL A 9 6.35 -7.80 -14.09
C VAL A 9 6.52 -6.98 -15.37
N LEU A 10 6.54 -5.66 -15.21
CA LEU A 10 6.55 -4.69 -16.30
C LEU A 10 7.95 -4.08 -16.45
N ARG A 11 8.36 -3.87 -17.70
CA ARG A 11 9.67 -3.31 -18.07
C ARG A 11 9.47 -2.15 -19.06
N PRO A 12 9.08 -0.96 -18.60
CA PRO A 12 8.85 0.18 -19.48
C PRO A 12 10.08 0.53 -20.30
N THR A 13 9.85 0.92 -21.55
CA THR A 13 10.88 1.61 -22.35
C THR A 13 11.22 2.96 -21.71
N PRO A 14 12.39 3.57 -22.00
CA PRO A 14 12.72 4.91 -21.52
C PRO A 14 11.62 5.93 -21.83
N GLN A 15 11.04 5.88 -23.03
CA GLN A 15 9.96 6.79 -23.45
C GLN A 15 8.67 6.57 -22.64
N GLU A 16 8.28 5.31 -22.40
CA GLU A 16 7.13 5.01 -21.52
C GLU A 16 7.38 5.47 -20.07
N PHE A 17 8.64 5.47 -19.64
CA PHE A 17 9.04 5.85 -18.29
C PHE A 17 9.17 7.37 -18.10
N GLU A 18 9.10 8.19 -19.15
CA GLU A 18 9.19 9.65 -19.03
C GLU A 18 8.02 10.26 -18.27
N ASN A 19 6.81 9.74 -18.49
CA ASN A 19 5.58 10.27 -17.90
C ASN A 19 4.92 9.23 -16.98
N PHE A 20 5.15 9.40 -15.68
CA PHE A 20 4.61 8.52 -14.65
C PHE A 20 3.08 8.38 -14.76
N TYR A 21 2.34 9.49 -14.83
CA TYR A 21 0.88 9.46 -14.79
C TYR A 21 0.28 8.69 -15.96
N ASP A 22 0.74 8.99 -17.18
CA ASP A 22 0.21 8.35 -18.38
C ASP A 22 0.57 6.85 -18.43
N TYR A 23 1.75 6.48 -17.91
CA TYR A 23 2.14 5.08 -17.76
C TYR A 23 1.26 4.34 -16.75
N ILE A 24 1.02 4.93 -15.58
CA ILE A 24 0.19 4.31 -14.55
C ILE A 24 -1.28 4.17 -15.00
N GLU A 25 -1.85 5.16 -15.68
CA GLU A 25 -3.19 5.07 -16.26
C GLU A 25 -3.30 3.92 -17.28
N LYS A 26 -2.26 3.73 -18.10
CA LYS A 26 -2.18 2.62 -19.06
C LYS A 26 -2.19 1.26 -18.36
N ILE A 27 -1.33 1.07 -17.36
CA ILE A 27 -1.21 -0.24 -16.68
C ILE A 27 -2.43 -0.53 -15.79
N ASP A 28 -3.02 0.48 -15.16
CA ASP A 28 -4.25 0.32 -14.38
C ASP A 28 -5.38 -0.21 -15.27
N LYS A 29 -5.64 0.45 -16.40
CA LYS A 29 -6.63 -0.03 -17.38
C LYS A 29 -6.39 -1.47 -17.84
N GLN A 30 -5.13 -1.90 -17.91
CA GLN A 30 -4.77 -3.21 -18.43
C GLN A 30 -4.84 -4.34 -17.38
N TYR A 31 -4.51 -4.06 -16.12
CA TYR A 31 -4.23 -5.12 -15.13
C TYR A 31 -5.15 -5.12 -13.91
N SER A 32 -5.76 -3.99 -13.51
CA SER A 32 -6.45 -3.89 -12.21
C SER A 32 -7.68 -4.78 -12.06
N THR A 33 -8.31 -5.18 -13.16
CA THR A 33 -9.42 -6.15 -13.15
C THR A 33 -9.00 -7.53 -12.64
N ASN A 34 -7.75 -7.93 -12.90
CA ASN A 34 -7.27 -9.29 -12.64
C ASN A 34 -6.24 -9.38 -11.51
N TYR A 35 -5.51 -8.30 -11.26
CA TYR A 35 -4.43 -8.27 -10.27
C TYR A 35 -4.62 -7.09 -9.33
N GLY A 36 -4.28 -7.28 -8.05
CA GLY A 36 -4.25 -6.19 -7.07
C GLY A 36 -2.96 -5.36 -7.12
N MET A 37 -1.92 -5.87 -7.78
CA MET A 37 -0.63 -5.20 -7.89
C MET A 37 0.11 -5.58 -9.18
N VAL A 38 1.11 -4.77 -9.52
CA VAL A 38 2.15 -5.11 -10.52
C VAL A 38 3.52 -4.69 -10.00
N LYS A 39 4.55 -5.35 -10.51
CA LYS A 39 5.95 -4.95 -10.33
C LYS A 39 6.43 -4.17 -11.54
N ILE A 40 7.15 -3.08 -11.33
CA ILE A 40 7.71 -2.26 -12.41
C ILE A 40 9.22 -2.19 -12.21
N ILE A 41 9.95 -2.68 -13.20
CA ILE A 41 11.41 -2.64 -13.21
C ILE A 41 11.84 -1.47 -14.10
N PRO A 42 12.43 -0.41 -13.52
CA PRO A 42 12.76 0.78 -14.29
C PRO A 42 13.86 0.50 -15.33
N PRO A 43 14.03 1.38 -16.34
CA PRO A 43 15.12 1.26 -17.30
C PRO A 43 16.49 1.16 -16.62
N LYS A 44 17.44 0.40 -17.20
CA LYS A 44 18.73 0.04 -16.55
C LYS A 44 19.53 1.23 -15.97
N ASN A 45 19.45 2.40 -16.61
CA ASN A 45 20.17 3.61 -16.21
C ASN A 45 19.40 4.51 -15.24
N PHE A 46 18.19 4.10 -14.83
CA PHE A 46 17.42 4.84 -13.84
C PHE A 46 18.14 4.84 -12.50
N ARG A 47 18.33 6.03 -11.96
CA ARG A 47 18.86 6.29 -10.62
C ARG A 47 18.03 7.40 -10.01
N ILE A 48 17.40 7.12 -8.87
CA ILE A 48 16.51 8.06 -8.19
C ILE A 48 17.21 8.83 -7.06
N ARG A 49 18.43 8.41 -6.70
CA ARG A 49 19.27 9.03 -5.68
C ARG A 49 20.75 8.88 -6.05
N GLN A 50 21.50 9.96 -5.98
CA GLN A 50 22.94 10.03 -6.23
C GLN A 50 23.74 9.85 -4.93
N GLN A 51 23.20 10.33 -3.80
CA GLN A 51 23.86 10.21 -2.50
C GLN A 51 23.90 8.77 -2.01
N ASP A 52 25.05 8.36 -1.46
CA ASP A 52 25.22 7.05 -0.83
C ASP A 52 24.29 6.87 0.39
N TYR A 53 23.52 5.78 0.40
CA TYR A 53 22.55 5.49 1.47
C TYR A 53 23.19 5.24 2.83
N ASN A 54 24.41 4.69 2.89
CA ASN A 54 25.06 4.37 4.15
C ASN A 54 25.54 5.66 4.83
N LYS A 55 26.33 6.46 4.12
CA LYS A 55 26.92 7.69 4.67
C LYS A 55 25.87 8.76 4.99
N SER A 56 24.83 8.88 4.17
CA SER A 56 23.85 9.98 4.33
C SER A 56 22.75 9.70 5.37
N LEU A 57 22.53 8.44 5.78
CA LEU A 57 21.40 8.06 6.62
C LEU A 57 21.76 7.56 8.02
N ASP A 58 23.04 7.34 8.35
CA ASP A 58 23.43 6.74 9.63
C ASP A 58 22.92 7.50 10.87
N ASN A 59 22.78 8.83 10.76
CA ASN A 59 22.28 9.70 11.83
C ASN A 59 20.75 9.95 11.76
N LEU A 60 20.05 9.37 10.78
CA LEU A 60 18.59 9.43 10.71
C LEU A 60 18.02 8.75 11.96
N ILE A 61 17.12 9.44 12.65
CA ILE A 61 16.44 8.89 13.82
C ILE A 61 15.17 8.17 13.37
N ILE A 62 15.09 6.87 13.67
CA ILE A 62 13.85 6.10 13.58
C ILE A 62 13.03 6.47 14.80
N GLN A 63 11.99 7.28 14.60
CA GLN A 63 11.09 7.70 15.66
C GLN A 63 10.12 6.57 15.98
N GLY A 64 10.05 6.16 17.25
CA GLY A 64 9.06 5.21 17.71
C GLY A 64 8.96 3.91 16.89
N PRO A 65 10.04 3.14 16.68
CA PRO A 65 9.92 1.87 15.96
C PRO A 65 8.95 0.92 16.67
N ILE A 66 8.21 0.14 15.91
CA ILE A 66 7.10 -0.70 16.38
C ILE A 66 7.57 -2.14 16.49
N GLU A 67 7.48 -2.74 17.68
CA GLU A 67 7.66 -4.19 17.84
C GLU A 67 6.34 -4.90 17.55
N GLN A 68 6.36 -5.85 16.61
CA GLN A 68 5.17 -6.52 16.07
C GLN A 68 4.94 -7.86 16.77
N ASN A 69 4.07 -7.88 17.78
CA ASN A 69 3.80 -9.06 18.59
C ASN A 69 2.62 -9.83 18.02
N VAL A 70 2.92 -10.94 17.34
CA VAL A 70 1.91 -11.75 16.64
C VAL A 70 1.35 -12.83 17.55
N TYR A 71 0.04 -12.97 17.59
CA TYR A 71 -0.69 -14.05 18.27
C TYR A 71 -1.72 -14.67 17.33
N GLY A 72 -2.11 -15.91 17.60
CA GLY A 72 -2.96 -16.72 16.74
C GLY A 72 -2.31 -18.03 16.32
N LYS A 73 -2.98 -18.81 15.49
CA LYS A 73 -2.53 -20.14 15.08
C LYS A 73 -3.13 -20.56 13.74
N GLY A 74 -2.50 -21.56 13.11
CA GLY A 74 -3.06 -22.21 11.92
C GLY A 74 -3.21 -21.29 10.71
N GLY A 75 -2.34 -20.29 10.56
CA GLY A 75 -2.38 -19.35 9.43
C GLY A 75 -3.28 -18.13 9.63
N ASN A 76 -4.01 -18.03 10.75
CA ASN A 76 -4.79 -16.85 11.11
C ASN A 76 -4.18 -16.19 12.34
N TYR A 77 -3.80 -14.93 12.21
CA TYR A 77 -3.10 -14.19 13.26
C TYR A 77 -3.60 -12.76 13.36
N GLU A 78 -3.36 -12.19 14.54
CA GLU A 78 -3.50 -10.77 14.83
C GLU A 78 -2.19 -10.24 15.41
N CYS A 79 -1.95 -8.94 15.26
CA CYS A 79 -0.75 -8.27 15.71
C CYS A 79 -1.06 -7.21 16.75
N LEU A 80 -0.31 -7.23 17.85
CA LEU A 80 -0.21 -6.13 18.78
C LEU A 80 1.05 -5.31 18.49
N HIS A 81 0.86 -4.02 18.21
CA HIS A 81 1.94 -3.07 17.97
C HIS A 81 2.40 -2.44 19.29
N ILE A 82 3.67 -2.64 19.64
CA ILE A 82 4.27 -2.04 20.85
C ILE A 82 5.32 -1.01 20.42
N LEU A 83 5.04 0.26 20.72
CA LEU A 83 5.97 1.35 20.44
C LEU A 83 7.25 1.22 21.29
N LYS A 84 8.42 1.31 20.66
CA LYS A 84 9.72 1.30 21.34
C LYS A 84 10.38 2.67 21.29
N LYS A 85 11.44 2.83 22.07
CA LYS A 85 12.23 4.07 22.11
C LYS A 85 12.88 4.32 20.75
N SER A 86 12.81 5.58 20.31
CA SER A 86 13.50 6.05 19.10
C SER A 86 14.99 5.73 19.12
N MET A 87 15.56 5.43 17.96
CA MET A 87 16.98 5.09 17.83
C MET A 87 17.56 5.54 16.49
N PRO A 88 18.88 5.79 16.41
CA PRO A 88 19.58 5.99 15.15
C PRO A 88 19.43 4.79 14.20
N LEU A 89 19.35 5.06 12.90
CA LEU A 89 19.26 4.04 11.85
C LEU A 89 20.46 3.08 11.89
N LYS A 90 21.67 3.58 12.17
CA LYS A 90 22.86 2.74 12.30
C LYS A 90 22.71 1.67 13.39
N ASP A 91 22.08 2.00 14.52
CA ASP A 91 21.88 1.08 15.64
C ASP A 91 20.78 0.06 15.30
N TYR A 92 19.75 0.51 14.61
CA TYR A 92 18.71 -0.38 14.09
C TYR A 92 19.28 -1.40 13.10
N ARG A 93 20.11 -0.94 12.14
CA ARG A 93 20.77 -1.80 11.15
C ARG A 93 21.71 -2.80 11.80
N ALA A 94 22.49 -2.37 12.80
CA ALA A 94 23.43 -3.23 13.51
C ALA A 94 22.74 -4.48 14.10
N LYS A 95 21.51 -4.32 14.62
CA LYS A 95 20.70 -5.43 15.17
C LYS A 95 20.28 -6.49 14.14
N GLN A 96 20.27 -6.14 12.85
CA GLN A 96 19.83 -7.04 11.78
C GLN A 96 20.97 -7.81 11.12
N THR A 97 22.21 -7.32 11.25
CA THR A 97 23.39 -7.86 10.57
C THR A 97 23.54 -9.38 10.69
N GLU A 98 23.37 -9.93 11.89
CA GLU A 98 23.58 -11.36 12.12
C GLU A 98 22.46 -12.22 11.52
N ILE A 99 21.21 -11.76 11.63
CA ILE A 99 20.05 -12.43 11.03
C ILE A 99 20.16 -12.39 9.50
N ASP A 100 20.54 -11.25 8.93
CA ASP A 100 20.71 -11.08 7.49
C ASP A 100 21.83 -11.97 6.92
N LYS A 101 22.90 -12.23 7.69
CA LYS A 101 23.96 -13.19 7.34
C LYS A 101 23.44 -14.63 7.36
N GLN A 102 22.68 -15.02 8.37
CA GLN A 102 22.10 -16.36 8.47
C GLN A 102 21.17 -16.67 7.29
N HIS A 103 20.48 -15.66 6.78
CA HIS A 103 19.55 -15.77 5.66
C HIS A 103 20.16 -15.52 4.28
N GLU A 104 21.45 -15.17 4.19
CA GLU A 104 22.09 -14.73 2.93
C GLU A 104 22.02 -15.79 1.81
N LYS A 105 22.03 -17.07 2.18
CA LYS A 105 21.98 -18.19 1.22
C LYS A 105 20.55 -18.57 0.80
N LEU A 106 19.53 -17.96 1.40
CA LEU A 106 18.13 -18.27 1.13
C LEU A 106 17.59 -17.35 0.04
N ASN A 107 16.90 -17.91 -0.95
CA ASN A 107 16.14 -17.13 -1.93
C ASN A 107 14.77 -16.69 -1.38
N SER A 108 14.08 -15.82 -2.12
CA SER A 108 12.82 -15.20 -1.68
C SER A 108 11.71 -16.24 -1.41
N ASP A 109 11.64 -17.34 -2.17
CA ASP A 109 10.67 -18.44 -1.93
C ASP A 109 11.00 -19.25 -0.66
N GLN A 110 12.29 -19.46 -0.38
CA GLN A 110 12.71 -20.12 0.86
C GLN A 110 12.43 -19.25 2.08
N LEU A 111 12.65 -17.94 1.96
CA LEU A 111 12.34 -16.96 2.99
C LEU A 111 10.82 -16.83 3.21
N GLU A 112 10.01 -16.89 2.16
CA GLU A 112 8.55 -16.97 2.26
C GLU A 112 8.11 -18.16 3.12
N LYS A 113 8.64 -19.35 2.85
CA LYS A 113 8.33 -20.56 3.63
C LYS A 113 8.79 -20.42 5.08
N LEU A 114 9.97 -19.85 5.31
CA LEU A 114 10.51 -19.64 6.66
C LEU A 114 9.69 -18.60 7.44
N TYR A 115 9.25 -17.52 6.79
CA TYR A 115 8.40 -16.49 7.38
C TYR A 115 7.12 -17.09 7.94
N TRP A 116 6.36 -17.84 7.12
CA TRP A 116 5.10 -18.43 7.57
C TRP A 116 5.27 -19.48 8.67
N LYS A 117 6.39 -20.21 8.68
CA LYS A 117 6.71 -21.17 9.76
C LYS A 117 7.10 -20.49 11.07
N SER A 118 7.69 -19.30 10.99
CA SER A 118 8.30 -18.64 12.14
C SER A 118 7.55 -17.42 12.65
N LEU A 119 6.49 -16.97 11.97
CA LEU A 119 5.80 -15.69 12.19
C LEU A 119 5.54 -15.37 13.67
N ALA A 120 5.01 -16.32 14.44
CA ALA A 120 4.65 -16.13 15.84
C ALA A 120 5.83 -16.09 16.84
N PHE A 121 7.06 -16.39 16.42
CA PHE A 121 8.24 -16.42 17.29
C PHE A 121 9.13 -15.19 17.08
N SER A 122 9.75 -14.65 18.13
CA SER A 122 10.70 -13.52 18.02
C SER A 122 10.08 -12.29 17.29
N PRO A 123 9.33 -11.46 18.03
CA PRO A 123 8.72 -10.24 17.50
C PRO A 123 9.75 -9.33 16.81
N PRO A 124 9.54 -8.97 15.53
CA PRO A 124 10.46 -8.09 14.83
C PRO A 124 10.19 -6.62 15.17
N LEU A 125 11.18 -5.77 14.96
CA LEU A 125 11.10 -4.32 15.18
C LEU A 125 11.00 -3.62 13.84
N TYR A 126 9.99 -2.78 13.61
CA TYR A 126 9.72 -2.10 12.34
C TYR A 126 9.80 -0.58 12.46
N GLY A 127 10.67 0.05 11.67
CA GLY A 127 10.70 1.52 11.55
C GLY A 127 9.73 2.00 10.49
N ALA A 128 8.44 2.11 10.80
CA ALA A 128 7.40 2.54 9.87
C ALA A 128 7.05 4.03 10.03
N ASP A 129 6.35 4.57 9.02
CA ASP A 129 5.70 5.88 9.06
C ASP A 129 6.64 7.08 9.34
N ILE A 130 7.87 7.03 8.84
CA ILE A 130 8.82 8.15 8.91
C ILE A 130 8.55 9.12 7.76
N LYS A 131 7.98 10.29 8.05
CA LYS A 131 7.71 11.34 7.05
C LYS A 131 9.02 11.94 6.50
N LEU A 132 9.48 11.42 5.37
CA LEU A 132 10.71 11.81 4.68
C LEU A 132 10.69 11.27 3.24
N SER A 133 11.45 11.88 2.34
CA SER A 133 11.77 11.33 1.01
C SER A 133 13.28 11.23 0.84
N LEU A 134 13.75 10.14 0.23
CA LEU A 134 15.15 9.91 -0.12
C LEU A 134 15.43 10.20 -1.60
N MET A 135 14.43 10.58 -2.37
CA MET A 135 14.56 10.76 -3.81
C MET A 135 15.11 12.16 -4.16
N ASP A 136 16.08 12.20 -5.06
CA ASP A 136 16.61 13.45 -5.59
C ASP A 136 15.57 14.13 -6.50
N VAL A 137 15.56 15.45 -6.52
CA VAL A 137 14.64 16.26 -7.34
C VAL A 137 14.87 16.07 -8.84
N ASN A 138 13.89 16.47 -9.66
CA ASN A 138 13.93 16.44 -11.13
C ASN A 138 13.81 15.03 -11.76
N ASN A 139 12.99 14.16 -11.18
CA ASN A 139 12.63 12.88 -11.78
C ASN A 139 11.11 12.71 -11.76
N SER A 140 10.49 12.31 -12.88
CA SER A 140 9.03 12.13 -12.96
C SER A 140 8.50 11.00 -12.07
N TRP A 141 9.38 10.09 -11.64
CA TRP A 141 9.10 9.02 -10.69
C TRP A 141 9.54 9.35 -9.26
N ASN A 142 9.88 10.61 -8.98
CA ASN A 142 10.12 11.06 -7.61
C ASN A 142 8.80 11.06 -6.83
N LEU A 143 8.67 10.19 -5.82
CA LEU A 143 7.44 10.01 -5.05
C LEU A 143 7.02 11.26 -4.27
N ASN A 144 7.95 12.17 -3.96
CA ASN A 144 7.64 13.44 -3.33
C ASN A 144 7.05 14.48 -4.30
N GLN A 145 7.30 14.35 -5.60
CA GLN A 145 6.90 15.28 -6.65
C GLN A 145 6.02 14.62 -7.72
N ILE A 146 5.48 13.45 -7.42
CA ILE A 146 4.77 12.62 -8.38
C ILE A 146 3.48 13.30 -8.85
N THR A 147 3.23 13.21 -10.15
CA THR A 147 1.98 13.71 -10.73
C THR A 147 0.97 12.56 -10.81
N SER A 148 -0.20 12.78 -10.21
CA SER A 148 -1.31 11.83 -10.18
C SER A 148 -2.65 12.56 -10.32
N LEU A 149 -3.76 11.82 -10.40
CA LEU A 149 -5.10 12.43 -10.43
C LEU A 149 -5.37 13.31 -9.19
N LEU A 150 -4.78 12.97 -8.04
CA LEU A 150 -4.91 13.77 -6.82
C LEU A 150 -4.39 15.21 -7.00
N ASN A 151 -3.29 15.39 -7.75
CA ASN A 151 -2.72 16.72 -8.01
C ASN A 151 -3.65 17.62 -8.83
N PHE A 152 -4.55 17.03 -9.63
CA PHE A 152 -5.51 17.77 -10.44
C PHE A 152 -6.84 18.01 -9.73
N GLY A 153 -7.24 17.12 -8.82
CA GLY A 153 -8.50 17.22 -8.08
C GLY A 153 -8.39 17.93 -6.73
N LEU A 154 -7.21 17.95 -6.09
CA LEU A 154 -6.97 18.60 -4.80
C LEU A 154 -6.31 19.97 -4.97
N LYS A 155 -6.66 20.90 -4.07
CA LYS A 155 -5.97 22.21 -3.97
C LYS A 155 -4.64 22.10 -3.21
N ASN A 156 -4.59 21.24 -2.19
CA ASN A 156 -3.45 21.08 -1.29
C ASN A 156 -3.13 19.60 -1.12
N ARG A 157 -1.88 19.31 -0.72
CA ARG A 157 -1.48 17.97 -0.27
C ARG A 157 -2.19 17.61 1.03
N ILE A 158 -2.48 16.32 1.19
CA ILE A 158 -3.05 15.72 2.39
C ILE A 158 -1.93 14.93 3.08
N PRO A 159 -1.52 15.31 4.30
CA PRO A 159 -0.54 14.56 5.06
C PRO A 159 -0.96 13.11 5.26
N GLY A 160 -0.01 12.18 5.17
CA GLY A 160 -0.30 10.75 5.26
C GLY A 160 -0.81 10.11 3.96
N VAL A 161 -1.16 10.90 2.94
CA VAL A 161 -1.72 10.38 1.68
C VAL A 161 -0.77 10.65 0.52
N ASN A 162 -0.69 11.91 0.09
CA ASN A 162 0.15 12.28 -1.05
C ASN A 162 1.47 12.93 -0.61
N GLU A 163 1.92 12.63 0.61
CA GLU A 163 3.26 12.89 1.12
C GLU A 163 3.99 11.55 1.32
N PRO A 164 5.24 11.41 0.89
CA PRO A 164 5.95 10.14 0.99
C PRO A 164 6.38 9.82 2.42
N TYR A 165 6.38 8.53 2.72
CA TYR A 165 6.86 7.96 3.98
C TYR A 165 7.91 6.89 3.72
N ILE A 166 8.88 6.82 4.60
CA ILE A 166 9.92 5.79 4.60
C ILE A 166 9.60 4.70 5.61
N TYR A 167 9.93 3.48 5.20
CA TYR A 167 9.81 2.28 5.98
C TYR A 167 11.16 1.57 6.03
N VAL A 168 11.67 1.37 7.24
CA VAL A 168 12.91 0.64 7.52
C VAL A 168 12.54 -0.76 7.97
N GLY A 169 12.70 -1.75 7.09
CA GLY A 169 12.38 -3.15 7.36
C GLY A 169 13.45 -3.86 8.18
N SER A 170 13.04 -4.93 8.84
CA SER A 170 13.94 -5.97 9.36
C SER A 170 13.35 -7.35 9.04
N TRP A 171 14.10 -8.42 9.25
CA TRP A 171 13.58 -9.77 9.02
C TRP A 171 12.24 -9.97 9.72
N LYS A 172 11.23 -10.39 8.95
CA LYS A 172 9.84 -10.62 9.35
C LYS A 172 9.00 -9.39 9.69
N THR A 173 9.51 -8.16 9.66
CA THR A 173 8.57 -7.05 9.80
C THR A 173 7.58 -7.08 8.66
N PHE A 174 6.31 -6.83 8.95
CA PHE A 174 5.23 -7.05 8.00
C PHE A 174 4.24 -5.88 7.98
N PHE A 175 3.48 -5.83 6.90
CA PHE A 175 2.30 -5.00 6.76
C PHE A 175 1.12 -5.96 6.56
N ALA A 176 0.15 -5.88 7.47
CA ALA A 176 -1.03 -6.76 7.51
C ALA A 176 -1.95 -6.56 6.31
N TRP A 177 -2.96 -7.43 6.12
CA TRP A 177 -3.97 -7.24 5.08
C TRP A 177 -4.71 -5.92 5.26
N HIS A 178 -4.60 -5.04 4.27
CA HIS A 178 -5.34 -3.78 4.23
C HIS A 178 -5.54 -3.27 2.80
N LYS A 179 -6.44 -2.29 2.68
CA LYS A 179 -6.53 -1.35 1.55
C LYS A 179 -5.93 -0.02 2.00
N GLU A 180 -5.50 0.79 1.03
CA GLU A 180 -5.05 2.15 1.32
C GLU A 180 -6.20 3.04 1.82
N ASP A 181 -5.85 4.17 2.43
CA ASP A 181 -6.84 5.15 2.86
C ASP A 181 -7.66 5.66 1.66
N LEU A 182 -8.98 5.76 1.86
CA LEU A 182 -9.95 6.04 0.79
C LEU A 182 -9.84 5.11 -0.42
N ASP A 183 -9.33 3.90 -0.22
CA ASP A 183 -9.12 2.88 -1.26
C ASP A 183 -8.28 3.37 -2.45
N LEU A 184 -7.36 4.30 -2.18
CA LEU A 184 -6.41 4.85 -3.15
C LEU A 184 -5.46 3.79 -3.72
N CYS A 185 -4.78 4.14 -4.81
CA CYS A 185 -3.60 3.41 -5.24
C CYS A 185 -2.41 3.74 -4.31
N SER A 186 -1.39 2.89 -4.34
CA SER A 186 -0.08 3.23 -3.77
C SER A 186 1.05 2.79 -4.68
N VAL A 187 2.17 3.49 -4.56
CA VAL A 187 3.44 3.10 -5.19
C VAL A 187 4.50 3.00 -4.10
N ASN A 188 5.30 1.95 -4.17
CA ASN A 188 6.39 1.67 -3.25
C ASN A 188 7.68 1.46 -4.03
N TYR A 189 8.75 2.16 -3.67
CA TYR A 189 10.08 1.98 -4.24
C TYR A 189 11.03 1.42 -3.16
N LEU A 190 11.72 0.33 -3.47
CA LEU A 190 12.70 -0.26 -2.55
C LEU A 190 14.09 0.34 -2.80
N HIS A 191 14.50 1.28 -1.94
CA HIS A 191 15.75 2.02 -2.11
C HIS A 191 17.00 1.15 -1.95
N VAL A 192 17.08 0.41 -0.86
CA VAL A 192 18.28 -0.34 -0.48
C VAL A 192 17.94 -1.53 0.41
N GLY A 193 18.73 -2.59 0.32
CA GLY A 193 18.74 -3.71 1.27
C GLY A 193 18.12 -4.99 0.71
N LYS A 194 17.63 -5.83 1.61
CA LYS A 194 17.00 -7.12 1.30
C LYS A 194 15.60 -6.95 0.70
N ASP A 195 15.13 -7.97 0.01
CA ASP A 195 13.82 -8.00 -0.64
C ASP A 195 12.66 -7.66 0.30
N LYS A 196 11.56 -7.22 -0.29
CA LYS A 196 10.24 -7.15 0.36
C LYS A 196 9.30 -8.10 -0.38
N PHE A 197 8.55 -8.93 0.32
CA PHE A 197 7.63 -9.88 -0.29
C PHE A 197 6.18 -9.36 -0.17
N TRP A 198 5.39 -9.54 -1.22
CA TRP A 198 4.04 -9.01 -1.33
C TRP A 198 3.04 -10.10 -1.68
N TYR A 199 1.81 -9.92 -1.20
CA TYR A 199 0.60 -10.60 -1.63
C TYR A 199 -0.47 -9.56 -1.95
N SER A 200 -1.29 -9.80 -2.97
CA SER A 200 -2.44 -8.95 -3.24
C SER A 200 -3.66 -9.72 -3.70
N ILE A 201 -4.84 -9.15 -3.43
CA ILE A 201 -6.14 -9.56 -3.94
C ILE A 201 -6.71 -8.38 -4.73
N PRO A 202 -7.15 -8.57 -6.00
CA PRO A 202 -7.77 -7.50 -6.78
C PRO A 202 -9.05 -6.99 -6.14
N GLU A 203 -9.41 -5.74 -6.41
CA GLU A 203 -10.58 -5.06 -5.83
C GLU A 203 -11.87 -5.87 -6.00
N ALA A 204 -12.07 -6.48 -7.16
CA ALA A 204 -13.26 -7.29 -7.47
C ALA A 204 -13.46 -8.49 -6.50
N ASP A 205 -12.39 -8.97 -5.87
CA ASP A 205 -12.42 -10.09 -4.93
C ASP A 205 -12.29 -9.64 -3.45
N SER A 206 -12.22 -8.32 -3.19
CA SER A 206 -12.05 -7.74 -1.84
C SER A 206 -13.11 -8.22 -0.84
N HIS A 207 -14.35 -8.34 -1.29
CA HIS A 207 -15.47 -8.83 -0.48
C HIS A 207 -15.26 -10.27 0.05
N LEU A 208 -14.45 -11.11 -0.61
CA LEU A 208 -14.18 -12.48 -0.18
C LEU A 208 -13.29 -12.52 1.07
N ILE A 209 -12.22 -11.73 1.09
CA ILE A 209 -11.36 -11.63 2.29
C ILE A 209 -12.09 -10.93 3.43
N GLU A 210 -12.91 -9.90 3.15
CA GLU A 210 -13.74 -9.26 4.16
C GLU A 210 -14.73 -10.24 4.81
N LYS A 211 -15.39 -11.08 4.00
CA LYS A 211 -16.30 -12.13 4.49
C LYS A 211 -15.57 -13.14 5.36
N TYR A 212 -14.40 -13.61 4.93
CA TYR A 212 -13.60 -14.57 5.69
C TYR A 212 -13.08 -13.98 7.00
N ALA A 213 -12.54 -12.77 6.97
CA ALA A 213 -12.10 -12.06 8.17
C ALA A 213 -13.26 -11.81 9.14
N ARG A 214 -14.46 -11.50 8.65
CA ARG A 214 -15.66 -11.32 9.49
C ARG A 214 -16.09 -12.62 10.19
N GLN A 215 -15.92 -13.77 9.55
CA GLN A 215 -16.19 -15.06 10.18
C GLN A 215 -15.20 -15.38 11.30
N LEU A 216 -13.93 -15.00 11.14
CA LEU A 216 -12.89 -15.22 12.14
C LEU A 216 -12.94 -14.21 13.30
N TYR A 217 -13.22 -12.95 13.00
CA TYR A 217 -13.06 -11.82 13.93
C TYR A 217 -14.39 -11.06 14.11
N GLY A 218 -15.50 -11.79 14.22
CA GLY A 218 -16.86 -11.23 14.25
C GLY A 218 -17.04 -10.12 15.28
N ASP A 219 -16.51 -10.30 16.49
CA ASP A 219 -16.61 -9.30 17.58
C ASP A 219 -15.90 -7.98 17.23
N HIS A 220 -14.78 -8.05 16.50
CA HIS A 220 -14.07 -6.86 16.04
C HIS A 220 -14.85 -6.14 14.95
N PHE A 221 -15.45 -6.89 14.02
CA PHE A 221 -16.28 -6.35 12.96
C PHE A 221 -17.60 -5.75 13.45
N ASN A 222 -18.13 -6.23 14.58
CA ASN A 222 -19.28 -5.64 15.26
C ASN A 222 -18.94 -4.25 15.84
N LYS A 223 -17.68 -4.02 16.23
CA LYS A 223 -17.19 -2.72 16.71
C LYS A 223 -16.78 -1.78 15.58
N CYS A 224 -16.20 -2.32 14.51
CA CYS A 224 -15.77 -1.55 13.34
C CYS A 224 -16.02 -2.33 12.06
N SER A 225 -16.91 -1.83 11.19
CA SER A 225 -17.18 -2.49 9.90
C SER A 225 -15.96 -2.55 8.99
N GLU A 226 -15.00 -1.65 9.20
CA GLU A 226 -13.74 -1.50 8.45
C GLU A 226 -12.53 -2.06 9.22
N TYR A 227 -12.73 -3.12 10.01
CA TYR A 227 -11.72 -3.66 10.94
C TYR A 227 -10.34 -3.90 10.31
N LEU A 228 -10.28 -4.41 9.07
CA LEU A 228 -9.01 -4.66 8.38
C LEU A 228 -8.16 -3.39 8.17
N ARG A 229 -8.76 -2.19 8.19
CA ARG A 229 -8.02 -0.93 8.14
C ARG A 229 -7.18 -0.65 9.39
N HIS A 230 -7.36 -1.43 10.46
CA HIS A 230 -6.52 -1.34 11.65
C HIS A 230 -5.11 -1.90 11.41
N LYS A 231 -4.87 -2.56 10.28
CA LYS A 231 -3.57 -3.12 9.87
C LYS A 231 -2.98 -4.07 10.93
N THR A 232 -3.83 -4.84 11.61
CA THR A 232 -3.44 -5.83 12.62
C THR A 232 -3.68 -7.27 12.19
N THR A 233 -4.52 -7.52 11.18
CA THR A 233 -4.96 -8.87 10.79
C THR A 233 -4.01 -9.51 9.77
N VAL A 234 -3.36 -10.60 10.14
CA VAL A 234 -2.44 -11.34 9.27
C VAL A 234 -3.03 -12.72 8.95
N ILE A 235 -3.33 -12.95 7.67
CA ILE A 235 -3.88 -14.22 7.20
C ILE A 235 -2.93 -14.81 6.18
N ASN A 236 -2.57 -16.08 6.35
CA ASN A 236 -1.74 -16.82 5.42
C ASN A 236 -2.48 -16.94 4.08
N PRO A 237 -1.93 -16.42 2.97
CA PRO A 237 -2.60 -16.39 1.69
C PRO A 237 -2.85 -17.79 1.12
N TYR A 238 -2.00 -18.77 1.42
CA TYR A 238 -2.20 -20.16 0.98
C TYR A 238 -3.37 -20.82 1.71
N LEU A 239 -3.58 -20.48 2.99
CA LEU A 239 -4.77 -20.90 3.73
C LEU A 239 -6.02 -20.24 3.14
N LEU A 240 -5.97 -18.93 2.88
CA LEU A 240 -7.09 -18.19 2.32
C LEU A 240 -7.52 -18.77 0.96
N LYS A 241 -6.55 -19.08 0.10
CA LYS A 241 -6.78 -19.72 -1.20
C LYS A 241 -7.29 -21.16 -1.08
N GLU A 242 -6.90 -21.90 -0.06
CA GLU A 242 -7.47 -23.23 0.24
C GLU A 242 -8.94 -23.12 0.68
N LYS A 243 -9.28 -22.13 1.51
CA LYS A 243 -10.65 -21.92 2.03
C LYS A 243 -11.59 -21.29 1.02
N ILE A 244 -11.05 -20.52 0.07
CA ILE A 244 -11.81 -19.83 -0.97
C ILE A 244 -11.10 -20.05 -2.31
N PRO A 245 -11.26 -21.22 -2.96
CA PRO A 245 -10.53 -21.54 -4.19
C PRO A 245 -10.68 -20.51 -5.32
N GLU A 246 -11.81 -19.80 -5.36
CA GLU A 246 -12.11 -18.76 -6.35
C GLU A 246 -11.39 -17.43 -6.10
N ILE A 247 -10.90 -17.15 -4.88
CA ILE A 247 -10.24 -15.86 -4.59
C ILE A 247 -8.95 -15.74 -5.39
N ARG A 248 -8.79 -14.66 -6.15
CA ARG A 248 -7.54 -14.39 -6.86
C ARG A 248 -6.54 -13.79 -5.88
N ILE A 249 -5.39 -14.45 -5.75
CA ILE A 249 -4.25 -13.97 -4.97
C ILE A 249 -3.04 -14.04 -5.87
N SER A 250 -2.27 -12.96 -5.89
CA SER A 250 -0.95 -12.91 -6.51
C SER A 250 0.13 -12.66 -5.46
N LYS A 251 1.36 -13.12 -5.72
CA LYS A 251 2.53 -12.88 -4.88
C LYS A 251 3.67 -12.23 -5.67
N MET A 252 4.62 -11.59 -4.99
CA MET A 252 5.81 -11.04 -5.67
C MET A 252 6.96 -10.74 -4.71
N ALA A 253 8.18 -11.09 -5.12
CA ALA A 253 9.41 -10.56 -4.54
C ALA A 253 9.73 -9.19 -5.17
N HIS A 254 9.79 -8.16 -4.33
CA HIS A 254 10.17 -6.80 -4.66
C HIS A 254 11.64 -6.61 -4.33
N HIS A 255 12.48 -6.46 -5.36
CA HIS A 255 13.93 -6.29 -5.21
C HIS A 255 14.33 -4.82 -5.17
N GLN A 256 15.55 -4.58 -4.68
CA GLN A 256 16.13 -3.25 -4.61
C GLN A 256 16.14 -2.58 -5.99
N GLY A 257 15.71 -1.32 -6.04
CA GLY A 257 15.65 -0.51 -7.25
C GLY A 257 14.42 -0.73 -8.12
N GLU A 258 13.48 -1.58 -7.69
CA GLU A 258 12.21 -1.81 -8.37
C GLU A 258 11.09 -0.99 -7.72
N PHE A 259 9.94 -0.95 -8.40
CA PHE A 259 8.70 -0.41 -7.85
C PHE A 259 7.65 -1.51 -7.72
N MET A 260 6.82 -1.41 -6.68
CA MET A 260 5.54 -2.09 -6.58
C MET A 260 4.42 -1.07 -6.70
N PHE A 261 3.44 -1.34 -7.56
CA PHE A 261 2.25 -0.52 -7.72
C PHE A 261 1.03 -1.31 -7.27
N ILE A 262 0.27 -0.77 -6.32
CA ILE A 262 -0.97 -1.34 -5.80
C ILE A 262 -2.15 -0.58 -6.40
N PHE A 263 -3.07 -1.30 -7.02
CA PHE A 263 -4.27 -0.70 -7.61
C PHE A 263 -5.28 -0.28 -6.55
N ALA A 264 -6.13 0.68 -6.90
CA ALA A 264 -7.19 1.17 -6.04
C ALA A 264 -8.10 0.03 -5.58
N GLY A 265 -8.48 0.05 -4.29
CA GLY A 265 -9.34 -0.97 -3.68
C GLY A 265 -8.71 -2.36 -3.50
N ALA A 266 -7.46 -2.58 -3.92
CA ALA A 266 -6.80 -3.88 -3.77
C ALA A 266 -6.34 -4.12 -2.32
N TYR A 267 -6.68 -5.30 -1.80
CA TYR A 267 -6.12 -5.76 -0.53
C TYR A 267 -4.68 -6.23 -0.74
N HIS A 268 -3.79 -5.89 0.18
CA HIS A 268 -2.41 -6.33 0.14
C HIS A 268 -1.82 -6.56 1.54
N GLN A 269 -0.84 -7.46 1.60
CA GLN A 269 -0.07 -7.85 2.79
C GLN A 269 1.34 -8.23 2.35
N GLY A 270 2.30 -8.20 3.26
CA GLY A 270 3.63 -8.70 2.96
C GLY A 270 4.61 -8.55 4.10
N PHE A 271 5.88 -8.89 3.85
CA PHE A 271 6.93 -8.88 4.86
C PHE A 271 8.28 -8.48 4.27
N ASN A 272 9.21 -8.07 5.13
CA ASN A 272 10.58 -7.74 4.76
C ASN A 272 11.49 -8.95 5.00
N CYS A 273 12.34 -9.24 4.01
CA CYS A 273 13.28 -10.36 4.02
C CYS A 273 14.56 -10.08 4.82
N GLY A 274 14.69 -8.88 5.40
CA GLY A 274 15.85 -8.45 6.19
C GLY A 274 15.91 -6.92 6.30
N PHE A 275 17.09 -6.37 6.60
CA PHE A 275 17.25 -4.91 6.60
C PHE A 275 17.00 -4.33 5.21
N ASN A 276 16.05 -3.41 5.11
CA ASN A 276 15.81 -2.64 3.91
C ASN A 276 15.22 -1.26 4.20
N ILE A 277 15.21 -0.40 3.19
CA ILE A 277 14.56 0.91 3.25
C ILE A 277 13.69 1.07 2.01
N ALA A 278 12.40 1.30 2.21
CA ALA A 278 11.43 1.56 1.15
C ALA A 278 10.79 2.93 1.34
N GLU A 279 10.38 3.57 0.25
CA GLU A 279 9.59 4.80 0.24
C GLU A 279 8.26 4.52 -0.44
N ALA A 280 7.16 5.05 0.10
CA ALA A 280 5.83 4.89 -0.48
C ALA A 280 5.00 6.16 -0.42
N VAL A 281 4.06 6.29 -1.35
CA VAL A 281 3.08 7.39 -1.39
C VAL A 281 1.77 6.89 -2.00
N ASN A 282 0.64 7.47 -1.57
CA ASN A 282 -0.65 7.24 -2.20
C ASN A 282 -0.88 8.17 -3.39
N LEU A 283 -1.63 7.66 -4.35
CA LEU A 283 -1.99 8.36 -5.56
C LEU A 283 -3.33 7.88 -6.09
N ALA A 284 -3.87 8.58 -7.08
CA ALA A 284 -5.10 8.17 -7.74
C ALA A 284 -4.93 8.11 -9.26
N THR A 285 -5.68 7.19 -9.85
CA THR A 285 -5.97 7.08 -11.28
C THR A 285 -7.45 7.35 -11.51
N LEU A 286 -7.88 7.42 -12.77
CA LEU A 286 -9.28 7.62 -13.11
C LEU A 286 -10.18 6.44 -12.70
N ASN A 287 -9.64 5.22 -12.58
CA ASN A 287 -10.40 4.05 -12.11
C ASN A 287 -10.72 4.11 -10.61
N TRP A 288 -10.03 4.95 -9.84
CA TRP A 288 -10.33 5.16 -8.42
C TRP A 288 -11.59 6.01 -8.19
N LEU A 289 -12.04 6.82 -9.16
CA LEU A 289 -13.15 7.75 -8.98
C LEU A 289 -14.45 7.11 -8.43
N PRO A 290 -14.91 5.95 -8.92
CA PRO A 290 -16.07 5.29 -8.33
C PRO A 290 -15.84 4.88 -6.87
N LEU A 291 -14.64 4.37 -6.56
CA LEU A 291 -14.29 3.90 -5.21
C LEU A 291 -14.28 5.04 -4.19
N LEU A 292 -13.89 6.26 -4.57
CA LEU A 292 -13.99 7.43 -3.68
C LEU A 292 -15.42 7.66 -3.15
N LEU A 293 -16.46 7.34 -3.93
CA LEU A 293 -17.85 7.51 -3.50
C LEU A 293 -18.33 6.40 -2.56
N GLU A 294 -17.67 5.25 -2.60
CA GLU A 294 -18.04 4.03 -1.87
C GLU A 294 -17.14 3.78 -0.66
N ALA A 295 -15.97 4.42 -0.63
CA ALA A 295 -14.95 4.26 0.39
C ALA A 295 -15.51 4.53 1.78
N LYS A 296 -15.43 3.49 2.61
CA LYS A 296 -15.75 3.56 4.04
C LYS A 296 -14.49 3.77 4.84
N THR A 297 -14.61 4.47 5.96
CA THR A 297 -13.50 4.71 6.88
C THR A 297 -13.79 4.07 8.23
N CYS A 298 -12.73 3.67 8.92
CA CYS A 298 -12.82 3.19 10.29
C CYS A 298 -13.35 4.30 11.20
N GLN A 299 -14.35 4.00 12.03
CA GLN A 299 -14.92 4.98 12.96
C GLN A 299 -14.27 4.95 14.36
N CYS A 300 -13.26 4.10 14.58
CA CYS A 300 -12.55 4.02 15.86
C CYS A 300 -11.55 5.17 16.09
N LEU A 301 -11.10 5.83 15.01
CA LEU A 301 -10.20 6.98 15.06
C LEU A 301 -10.95 8.23 14.61
N LYS A 302 -10.64 9.38 15.24
CA LYS A 302 -11.32 10.66 14.96
C LYS A 302 -10.79 11.32 13.68
N ASP A 303 -9.51 11.14 13.39
CA ASP A 303 -8.79 11.88 12.34
C ASP A 303 -8.63 11.06 11.05
N ASN A 304 -9.76 10.63 10.48
CA ASN A 304 -9.75 9.96 9.18
C ASN A 304 -9.50 10.95 8.04
N VAL A 305 -8.74 10.50 7.05
CA VAL A 305 -8.59 11.18 5.76
C VAL A 305 -9.96 11.36 5.10
N LYS A 306 -10.23 12.57 4.60
CA LYS A 306 -11.47 12.90 3.87
C LYS A 306 -11.14 13.75 2.64
N ILE A 307 -11.82 13.45 1.54
CA ILE A 307 -11.78 14.23 0.30
C ILE A 307 -13.21 14.69 0.00
N ASP A 308 -13.39 15.99 -0.25
CA ASP A 308 -14.68 16.50 -0.75
C ASP A 308 -14.84 16.09 -2.22
N SER A 309 -15.64 15.06 -2.46
CA SER A 309 -15.84 14.48 -3.80
C SER A 309 -16.40 15.50 -4.81
N MET A 310 -17.19 16.48 -4.36
CA MET A 310 -17.78 17.48 -5.26
C MET A 310 -16.76 18.51 -5.69
N SER A 311 -16.03 19.09 -4.73
CA SER A 311 -14.92 19.99 -5.05
C SER A 311 -13.87 19.26 -5.89
N PHE A 312 -13.60 17.99 -5.61
CA PHE A 312 -12.66 17.17 -6.39
C PHE A 312 -13.14 17.02 -7.84
N ALA A 313 -14.41 16.64 -8.04
CA ALA A 313 -15.02 16.49 -9.37
C ALA A 313 -15.01 17.81 -10.16
N GLU A 314 -15.35 18.93 -9.52
CA GLU A 314 -15.35 20.25 -10.16
C GLU A 314 -13.96 20.69 -10.58
N ASN A 315 -12.94 20.44 -9.75
CA ASN A 315 -11.55 20.75 -10.09
C ASN A 315 -11.09 19.94 -11.31
N LEU A 316 -11.40 18.64 -11.36
CA LEU A 316 -11.10 17.81 -12.53
C LEU A 316 -11.81 18.31 -13.80
N LYS A 317 -13.09 18.71 -13.69
CA LYS A 317 -13.85 19.24 -14.85
C LYS A 317 -13.30 20.58 -15.36
N ARG A 318 -12.65 21.37 -14.50
CA ARG A 318 -11.96 22.62 -14.89
C ARG A 318 -10.59 22.37 -15.51
N SER A 319 -9.97 21.21 -15.28
CA SER A 319 -8.70 20.85 -15.89
C SER A 319 -8.85 20.62 -17.39
N ASN A 320 -7.98 21.23 -18.19
CA ASN A 320 -7.93 21.00 -19.64
C ASN A 320 -7.68 19.52 -19.99
N LYS A 321 -7.01 18.76 -19.11
CA LYS A 321 -6.69 17.35 -19.34
C LYS A 321 -7.90 16.43 -19.19
N PHE A 322 -8.83 16.75 -18.27
CA PHE A 322 -9.91 15.83 -17.89
C PHE A 322 -11.32 16.35 -18.17
N LYS A 323 -11.47 17.60 -18.64
CA LYS A 323 -12.79 18.19 -18.90
C LYS A 323 -13.68 17.34 -19.81
N GLU A 324 -13.10 16.64 -20.79
CA GLU A 324 -13.86 15.79 -21.71
C GLU A 324 -13.84 14.29 -21.36
N ASP A 325 -13.15 13.88 -20.28
CA ASP A 325 -13.10 12.46 -19.90
C ASP A 325 -14.47 12.00 -19.35
N GLU A 326 -15.02 10.95 -19.97
CA GLU A 326 -16.33 10.40 -19.61
C GLU A 326 -16.37 9.86 -18.17
N ARG A 327 -15.27 9.33 -17.63
CA ARG A 327 -15.20 8.86 -16.24
C ARG A 327 -15.35 10.04 -15.28
N VAL A 328 -14.78 11.20 -15.60
CA VAL A 328 -14.92 12.43 -14.81
C VAL A 328 -16.33 13.00 -14.90
N LYS A 329 -16.95 13.01 -16.09
CA LYS A 329 -18.35 13.42 -16.26
C LYS A 329 -19.28 12.53 -15.42
N ASN A 330 -19.14 11.21 -15.54
CA ASN A 330 -19.92 10.24 -14.78
C ASN A 330 -19.72 10.38 -13.27
N PHE A 331 -18.48 10.60 -12.82
CA PHE A 331 -18.16 10.84 -11.41
C PHE A 331 -18.85 12.10 -10.86
N LEU A 332 -18.81 13.21 -11.62
CA LEU A 332 -19.49 14.45 -11.24
C LEU A 332 -21.01 14.27 -11.15
N GLU A 333 -21.62 13.56 -12.10
CA GLU A 333 -23.06 13.29 -12.10
C GLU A 333 -23.48 12.43 -10.90
N LYS A 334 -22.75 11.33 -10.64
CA LYS A 334 -22.99 10.48 -9.45
C LYS A 334 -22.85 11.28 -8.16
N THR A 335 -21.81 12.11 -8.06
CA THR A 335 -21.58 12.96 -6.88
C THR A 335 -22.75 13.94 -6.66
N LYS A 336 -23.22 14.61 -7.72
CA LYS A 336 -24.41 15.49 -7.65
C LYS A 336 -25.65 14.75 -7.19
N SER A 337 -25.90 13.55 -7.74
CA SER A 337 -27.03 12.71 -7.36
C SER A 337 -26.99 12.33 -5.88
N MET A 338 -25.85 11.86 -5.37
CA MET A 338 -25.66 11.51 -3.96
C MET A 338 -25.90 12.70 -3.03
N GLN A 339 -25.38 13.88 -3.37
CA GLN A 339 -25.62 15.09 -2.59
C GLN A 339 -27.10 15.50 -2.56
N GLN A 340 -27.82 15.35 -3.67
CA GLN A 340 -29.26 15.62 -3.72
C GLN A 340 -30.06 14.65 -2.83
N ILE A 341 -29.71 13.36 -2.84
CA ILE A 341 -30.33 12.35 -1.97
C ILE A 341 -30.09 12.69 -0.50
N LEU A 342 -28.84 12.99 -0.12
CA LEU A 342 -28.49 13.41 1.25
C LEU A 342 -29.28 14.64 1.70
N ARG A 343 -29.38 15.67 0.85
CA ARG A 343 -30.19 16.87 1.15
C ARG A 343 -31.67 16.57 1.33
N LYS A 344 -32.25 15.67 0.52
CA LYS A 344 -33.65 15.24 0.66
C LYS A 344 -33.88 14.47 1.96
N ASN A 345 -32.96 13.59 2.36
CA ASN A 345 -33.05 12.82 3.60
C ASN A 345 -32.94 13.72 4.84
N ILE A 346 -32.04 14.71 4.84
CA ILE A 346 -31.92 15.68 5.94
C ILE A 346 -33.21 16.50 6.08
N LYS A 347 -33.84 16.90 4.96
CA LYS A 347 -35.13 17.62 5.00
C LYS A 347 -36.26 16.76 5.57
N LYS A 348 -36.25 15.44 5.36
CA LYS A 348 -37.25 14.51 5.91
C LYS A 348 -37.10 14.22 7.40
N ILE A 349 -35.90 14.39 7.98
CA ILE A 349 -35.64 14.17 9.42
C ILE A 349 -35.98 15.42 10.25
N LYS A 350 -36.08 16.59 9.60
CA LYS A 350 -36.44 17.88 10.22
C LYS A 350 -37.93 18.20 10.19
N VAL A 351 -38.75 17.29 9.67
CA VAL A 351 -40.22 17.31 9.68
C VAL A 351 -40.65 16.13 10.53
#